data_AF-A0A7J9GB48-F1
#
_entry.id   AF-A0A7J9GB48-F1
#
_cell.length_a   1.000
_cell.length_b   1.000
_cell.length_c   1.000
_cell.angle_alpha   90.00
_cell.angle_beta   90.00
_cell.angle_gamma   90.00
#
_symmetry.space_group_name_H-M   'P 1'
#
loop_
_entity.id
_entity.type
_entity.pdbx_description
1 polymer ?
#
loop_
_entity_poly.entity_id
_entity_poly.type
_entity_poly.pdbx_seq_one_letter_code
_entity_poly.pdbx_strand_id
1 'polypeptide(L)'
;MMKSKMGEIWMQETELYVEADKGLTAITAQQRGNNEQDRTGFSFVQCKITGTAQGAYLGRARKSSPRVVFAFSDMSNVVNPEGWSHDLSPERAQTVFYGEYKCSGPGAAPAGRVPYSSQLTETVARQFLTLGFVDGSKWLLPPPNVQINS
;
A
#
# COMPACT_ATOMS: atom_id res chain seq x y z
N MET A 1 -6.40 -0.13 11.94
CA MET A 1 -5.20 -0.15 12.81
C MET A 1 -3.92 0.03 12.00
N MET A 2 -3.03 0.95 12.37
CA MET A 2 -1.71 1.17 11.74
C MET A 2 -0.58 0.75 12.68
N LYS A 3 0.39 -0.02 12.18
CA LYS A 3 1.64 -0.40 12.86
C LYS A 3 2.82 -0.05 11.96
N SER A 4 3.89 0.49 12.53
CA SER A 4 5.06 0.90 11.75
C SER A 4 6.35 0.69 12.50
N LYS A 5 7.41 0.37 11.75
CA LYS A 5 8.80 0.27 12.18
C LYS A 5 9.63 0.92 11.08
N MET A 6 10.77 1.57 11.38
CA MET A 6 11.59 2.36 10.42
C MET A 6 11.41 2.00 8.93
N GLY A 7 10.63 2.80 8.19
CA GLY A 7 10.39 2.64 6.74
C GLY A 7 9.36 1.59 6.32
N GLU A 8 8.89 0.77 7.25
CA GLU A 8 7.84 -0.25 7.11
C GLU A 8 6.53 0.24 7.73
N ILE A 9 5.44 0.13 6.97
CA ILE A 9 4.09 0.41 7.45
C ILE A 9 3.18 -0.75 7.12
N TRP A 10 2.42 -1.21 8.11
CA TRP A 10 1.33 -2.14 7.92
C TRP A 10 0.04 -1.54 8.48
N MET A 11 -0.95 -1.37 7.60
CA MET A 11 -2.28 -0.90 7.96
C MET A 11 -3.29 -2.00 7.69
N GLN A 12 -4.19 -2.22 8.64
CA GLN A 12 -5.29 -3.16 8.49
C GLN A 12 -6.62 -2.49 8.84
N GLU A 13 -7.72 -2.82 8.15
CA GLU A 13 -9.08 -2.41 8.52
C GLU A 13 -9.19 -0.89 8.75
N THR A 14 -8.62 -0.11 7.83
CA THR A 14 -8.56 1.35 7.94
C THR A 14 -9.17 1.98 6.69
N GLU A 15 -9.88 3.08 6.86
CA GLU A 15 -10.34 3.91 5.75
C GLU A 15 -9.31 4.99 5.43
N LEU A 16 -8.92 5.07 4.17
CA LEU A 16 -8.10 6.13 3.61
C LEU A 16 -9.00 7.00 2.74
N TYR A 17 -9.31 8.19 3.24
CA TYR A 17 -10.11 9.18 2.52
C TYR A 17 -9.19 10.11 1.74
N VAL A 18 -9.37 10.15 0.41
CA VAL A 18 -8.49 10.87 -0.52
C VAL A 18 -9.15 12.16 -0.99
N GLU A 19 -8.58 13.28 -0.60
CA GLU A 19 -8.99 14.61 -1.05
C GLU A 19 -8.16 15.05 -2.26
N ALA A 20 -8.80 15.81 -3.15
CA ALA A 20 -8.12 16.36 -4.32
C ALA A 20 -7.05 17.38 -3.89
N ASP A 21 -5.92 17.35 -4.59
CA ASP A 21 -4.89 18.40 -4.49
C ASP A 21 -4.82 19.15 -5.83
N LYS A 22 -4.22 20.35 -5.84
CA LYS A 22 -4.04 21.15 -7.06
C LYS A 22 -3.07 20.50 -8.07
N GLY A 23 -2.37 19.43 -7.67
CA GLY A 23 -1.44 18.67 -8.50
C GLY A 23 -1.73 17.17 -8.46
N LEU A 24 -0.69 16.38 -8.69
CA LEU A 24 -0.80 14.92 -8.65
C LEU A 24 -1.19 14.43 -7.25
N THR A 25 -2.35 13.79 -7.15
CA THR A 25 -2.81 13.12 -5.93
C THR A 25 -2.29 11.68 -5.92
N ALA A 26 -1.54 11.32 -4.88
CA ALA A 26 -1.09 9.95 -4.64
C ALA A 26 -1.27 9.57 -3.17
N ILE A 27 -1.83 8.39 -2.92
CA ILE A 27 -2.07 7.87 -1.56
C ILE A 27 -0.74 7.55 -0.87
N THR A 28 0.22 7.03 -1.64
CA THR A 28 1.53 6.64 -1.12
C THR A 28 2.69 7.25 -1.90
N ALA A 29 3.80 7.48 -1.21
CA ALA A 29 5.03 8.03 -1.77
C ALA A 29 6.26 7.40 -1.11
N GLN A 30 6.41 6.08 -1.28
CA GLN A 30 7.42 5.28 -0.58
C GLN A 30 8.83 5.56 -1.14
N GLN A 31 9.84 5.56 -0.27
CA GLN A 31 11.20 6.04 -0.56
C GLN A 31 12.29 4.95 -0.45
N ARG A 32 11.95 3.68 -0.65
CA ARG A 32 12.92 2.58 -0.65
C ARG A 32 13.93 2.75 -1.79
N GLY A 33 15.21 2.59 -1.44
CA GLY A 33 16.33 2.62 -2.37
C GLY A 33 16.62 1.25 -2.99
N ASN A 34 17.70 1.14 -3.77
CA ASN A 34 18.02 -0.06 -4.54
C ASN A 34 18.79 -1.13 -3.75
N ASN A 35 18.59 -1.20 -2.43
CA ASN A 35 19.19 -2.21 -1.58
C ASN A 35 18.26 -3.44 -1.51
N GLU A 36 18.72 -4.58 -2.01
CA GLU A 36 17.93 -5.82 -1.98
C GLU A 36 17.69 -6.37 -0.57
N GLN A 37 18.60 -6.09 0.37
CA GLN A 37 18.43 -6.45 1.78
C GLN A 37 17.42 -5.55 2.49
N ASP A 38 17.06 -4.41 1.91
CA ASP A 38 16.07 -3.49 2.47
C ASP A 38 14.66 -4.05 2.30
N ARG A 39 14.06 -4.46 3.43
CA ARG A 39 12.70 -4.99 3.53
C ARG A 39 11.66 -3.91 3.90
N THR A 40 11.98 -2.64 3.72
CA THR A 40 10.99 -1.56 3.92
C THR A 40 9.89 -1.57 2.86
N GLY A 41 8.80 -0.87 3.14
CA GLY A 41 7.64 -0.80 2.25
C GLY A 41 6.34 -0.57 3.00
N PHE A 42 5.26 -0.35 2.27
CA PHE A 42 3.94 -0.14 2.83
C PHE A 42 2.99 -1.27 2.44
N SER A 43 2.22 -1.78 3.39
CA SER A 43 1.20 -2.80 3.17
C SER A 43 -0.14 -2.33 3.75
N PHE A 44 -1.18 -2.39 2.93
CA PHE A 44 -2.55 -2.03 3.28
C PHE A 44 -3.44 -3.26 3.09
N VAL A 45 -4.03 -3.74 4.18
CA VAL A 45 -4.76 -5.02 4.22
C VAL A 45 -6.20 -4.75 4.66
N GLN A 46 -7.19 -5.18 3.89
CA GLN A 46 -8.62 -4.95 4.23
C GLN A 46 -8.95 -3.47 4.47
N CYS A 47 -8.29 -2.57 3.75
CA CYS A 47 -8.55 -1.14 3.84
C CYS A 47 -9.70 -0.72 2.90
N LYS A 48 -10.24 0.47 3.14
CA LYS A 48 -11.16 1.13 2.21
C LYS A 48 -10.51 2.38 1.65
N ILE A 49 -10.53 2.52 0.32
CA ILE A 49 -10.02 3.70 -0.38
C ILE A 49 -11.21 4.49 -0.92
N THR A 50 -11.53 5.58 -0.25
CA THR A 50 -12.68 6.46 -0.53
C THR A 50 -12.16 7.88 -0.78
N GLY A 51 -13.05 8.81 -1.15
CA GLY A 51 -12.66 10.20 -1.26
C GLY A 51 -13.44 10.99 -2.30
N THR A 52 -13.04 12.24 -2.46
CA THR A 52 -13.59 13.21 -3.44
C THR A 52 -12.61 13.51 -4.57
N ALA A 53 -11.36 13.03 -4.47
CA ALA A 53 -10.41 13.14 -5.56
C ALA A 53 -10.91 12.43 -6.82
N GLN A 54 -10.43 12.89 -7.98
CA GLN A 54 -10.69 12.22 -9.26
C GLN A 54 -9.35 11.81 -9.85
N GLY A 55 -9.11 10.51 -9.96
CA GLY A 55 -7.89 9.98 -10.55
C GLY A 55 -6.67 10.00 -9.63
N ALA A 56 -6.84 9.69 -8.36
CA ALA A 56 -5.72 9.53 -7.43
C ALA A 56 -4.92 8.25 -7.72
N TYR A 57 -3.59 8.34 -7.66
CA TYR A 57 -2.71 7.17 -7.76
C TYR A 57 -2.62 6.45 -6.41
N LEU A 58 -2.62 5.12 -6.42
CA LEU A 58 -2.31 4.26 -5.27
C LEU A 58 -0.90 4.55 -4.73
N GLY A 59 0.04 4.87 -5.60
CA GLY A 59 1.37 5.28 -5.21
C GLY A 59 2.18 5.96 -6.30
N ARG A 60 3.16 6.74 -5.86
CA ARG A 60 4.21 7.31 -6.71
C ARG A 60 5.62 6.91 -6.26
N ALA A 61 6.51 6.70 -7.23
CA ALA A 61 7.89 6.35 -6.95
C ALA A 61 8.71 7.59 -6.59
N ARG A 62 9.11 7.76 -5.33
CA ARG A 62 9.99 8.89 -4.91
C ARG A 62 11.48 8.55 -4.93
N LYS A 63 11.84 7.27 -4.79
CA LYS A 63 13.20 6.75 -4.95
C LYS A 63 13.21 5.60 -5.96
N SER A 64 14.36 4.94 -6.11
CA SER A 64 14.59 3.93 -7.15
C SER A 64 13.66 2.73 -7.05
N SER A 65 13.31 2.24 -5.86
CA SER A 65 12.74 0.89 -5.74
C SER A 65 11.61 0.81 -4.70
N PRO A 66 10.59 1.68 -4.79
CA PRO A 66 9.49 1.75 -3.84
C PRO A 66 8.73 0.42 -3.77
N ARG A 67 8.24 0.10 -2.57
CA ARG A 67 7.46 -1.13 -2.33
C ARG A 67 6.15 -0.82 -1.64
N VAL A 68 5.04 -1.07 -2.33
CA VAL A 68 3.68 -0.82 -1.83
C VAL A 68 2.76 -1.96 -2.25
N VAL A 69 1.97 -2.47 -1.30
CA VAL A 69 0.98 -3.52 -1.53
C VAL A 69 -0.38 -3.11 -0.98
N PHE A 70 -1.42 -3.25 -1.80
CA PHE A 70 -2.82 -3.24 -1.35
C PHE A 70 -3.37 -4.66 -1.45
N ALA A 71 -3.98 -5.16 -0.38
CA ALA A 71 -4.54 -6.51 -0.33
C ALA A 71 -5.93 -6.50 0.29
N PHE A 72 -6.86 -7.25 -0.29
CA PHE A 72 -8.25 -7.36 0.17
C PHE A 72 -8.95 -6.01 0.40
N SER A 73 -8.47 -4.96 -0.28
CA SER A 73 -8.91 -3.60 -0.04
C SER A 73 -9.97 -3.19 -1.05
N ASP A 74 -11.00 -2.53 -0.58
CA ASP A 74 -12.08 -2.00 -1.42
C ASP A 74 -11.68 -0.60 -1.91
N MET A 75 -11.78 -0.38 -3.21
CA MET A 75 -11.36 0.85 -3.88
C MET A 75 -12.53 1.46 -4.63
N SER A 76 -12.94 2.65 -4.22
CA SER A 76 -13.90 3.47 -4.96
C SER A 76 -13.29 4.02 -6.26
N ASN A 77 -14.11 4.64 -7.09
CA ASN A 77 -13.71 5.26 -8.36
C ASN A 77 -12.81 6.51 -8.19
N VAL A 78 -12.43 6.84 -6.96
CA VAL A 78 -11.40 7.83 -6.63
C VAL A 78 -10.04 7.46 -7.25
N VAL A 79 -9.77 6.16 -7.42
CA VAL A 79 -8.49 5.63 -7.92
C VAL A 79 -8.40 5.75 -9.44
N ASN A 80 -7.27 6.30 -9.92
CA ASN A 80 -6.93 6.35 -11.34
C ASN A 80 -6.88 4.94 -11.95
N PRO A 81 -7.46 4.69 -13.14
CA PRO A 81 -7.32 3.41 -13.83
C PRO A 81 -5.88 2.91 -13.95
N GLU A 82 -4.91 3.80 -14.20
CA GLU A 82 -3.47 3.48 -14.25
C GLU A 82 -2.94 2.92 -12.92
N GLY A 83 -3.55 3.34 -11.81
CA GLY A 83 -3.28 2.89 -10.44
C GLY A 83 -1.96 3.43 -9.87
N TRP A 84 -0.88 3.44 -10.63
CA TRP A 84 0.47 3.72 -10.14
C TRP A 84 1.22 4.71 -11.03
N SER A 85 2.13 5.48 -10.43
CA SER A 85 2.96 6.46 -11.15
C SER A 85 4.45 6.28 -10.85
N HIS A 86 5.28 6.34 -11.89
CA HIS A 86 6.74 6.40 -11.74
C HIS A 86 7.27 7.83 -11.58
N ASP A 87 6.41 8.83 -11.36
CA ASP A 87 6.75 10.24 -11.10
C ASP A 87 7.70 10.83 -12.16
N LEU A 88 7.40 10.60 -13.45
CA LEU A 88 8.18 11.03 -14.62
C LEU A 88 9.62 10.47 -14.70
N SER A 89 9.92 9.41 -13.92
CA SER A 89 11.17 8.63 -13.99
C SER A 89 10.94 7.21 -14.52
N PRO A 90 10.89 7.00 -15.86
CA PRO A 90 10.61 5.69 -16.47
C PRO A 90 11.57 4.58 -16.01
N GLU A 91 12.82 4.92 -15.67
CA GLU A 91 13.82 3.98 -15.17
C GLU A 91 13.36 3.26 -13.89
N ARG A 92 12.48 3.87 -13.09
CA ARG A 92 11.96 3.29 -11.84
C ARG A 92 10.94 2.18 -12.10
N ALA A 93 10.31 2.15 -13.28
CA ALA A 93 9.36 1.11 -13.65
C ALA A 93 9.97 -0.30 -13.58
N GLN A 94 11.29 -0.42 -13.70
CA GLN A 94 12.01 -1.70 -13.65
C GLN A 94 12.24 -2.23 -12.23
N THR A 95 12.16 -1.35 -11.23
CA THR A 95 12.63 -1.63 -9.86
C THR A 95 11.54 -1.42 -8.80
N VAL A 96 10.39 -0.85 -9.17
CA VAL A 96 9.23 -0.71 -8.27
C VAL A 96 8.63 -2.08 -7.96
N PHE A 97 8.11 -2.22 -6.74
CA PHE A 97 7.25 -3.34 -6.35
C PHE A 97 5.88 -2.77 -5.99
N TYR A 98 5.00 -2.74 -6.99
CA TYR A 98 3.60 -2.32 -6.83
C TYR A 98 2.68 -3.51 -7.01
N GLY A 99 1.99 -3.86 -5.93
CA GLY A 99 1.20 -5.08 -5.84
C GLY A 99 -0.24 -4.82 -5.41
N GLU A 100 -1.17 -5.47 -6.08
CA GLU A 100 -2.57 -5.56 -5.67
C GLU A 100 -2.93 -7.04 -5.49
N TYR A 101 -3.63 -7.39 -4.40
CA TYR A 101 -4.06 -8.77 -4.15
C TYR A 101 -5.53 -8.81 -3.73
N LYS A 102 -6.40 -9.38 -4.58
CA LYS A 102 -7.84 -9.53 -4.31
C LYS A 102 -8.50 -8.21 -3.85
N CYS A 103 -8.11 -7.08 -4.45
CA CYS A 103 -8.79 -5.81 -4.27
C CYS A 103 -10.13 -5.80 -5.00
N SER A 104 -11.10 -5.03 -4.49
CA SER A 104 -12.47 -4.97 -5.00
C SER A 104 -12.93 -3.53 -5.22
N GLY A 105 -14.11 -3.37 -5.82
CA GLY A 105 -14.71 -2.05 -6.06
C GLY A 105 -14.33 -1.45 -7.43
N PRO A 106 -14.99 -0.35 -7.82
CA PRO A 106 -14.85 0.25 -9.15
C PRO A 106 -13.44 0.78 -9.44
N GLY A 107 -12.65 1.13 -8.42
CA GLY A 107 -11.26 1.58 -8.56
C GLY A 107 -10.23 0.46 -8.66
N ALA A 108 -10.61 -0.80 -8.41
CA ALA A 108 -9.69 -1.94 -8.36
C ALA A 108 -9.57 -2.72 -9.68
N ALA A 109 -10.17 -2.23 -10.78
CA ALA A 109 -10.14 -2.93 -12.06
C ALA A 109 -8.69 -3.03 -12.61
N PRO A 110 -8.17 -4.25 -12.86
CA PRO A 110 -6.77 -4.44 -13.25
C PRO A 110 -6.47 -4.06 -14.70
N ALA A 111 -7.50 -4.01 -15.57
CA ALA A 111 -7.32 -3.85 -17.00
C ALA A 111 -6.68 -2.51 -17.43
N GLY A 112 -6.82 -1.47 -16.61
CA GLY A 112 -6.22 -0.15 -16.87
C GLY A 112 -4.85 0.06 -16.24
N ARG A 113 -4.34 -0.92 -15.47
CA ARG A 113 -3.12 -0.74 -14.68
C ARG A 113 -1.89 -0.63 -15.55
N VAL A 114 -0.94 0.17 -15.09
CA VAL A 114 0.39 0.28 -15.71
C VAL A 114 1.10 -1.08 -15.73
N PRO A 115 1.90 -1.38 -16.79
CA PRO A 115 2.48 -2.70 -17.01
C PRO A 115 3.54 -3.12 -15.98
N TYR A 116 4.07 -2.17 -15.22
CA TYR A 116 5.05 -2.41 -14.15
C TYR A 116 4.42 -2.64 -12.77
N SER A 117 3.09 -2.74 -12.70
CA SER A 117 2.37 -3.18 -11.51
C SER A 117 1.93 -4.63 -11.65
N SER A 118 1.74 -5.32 -10.54
CA SER A 118 1.42 -6.75 -10.51
C SER A 118 0.13 -7.03 -9.74
N GLN A 119 -0.75 -7.85 -10.33
CA GLN A 119 -1.75 -8.59 -9.55
C GLN A 119 -1.04 -9.77 -8.89
N LEU A 120 -0.91 -9.75 -7.57
CA LEU A 120 -0.11 -10.72 -6.83
C LEU A 120 -0.79 -12.08 -6.78
N THR A 121 0.03 -13.14 -6.75
CA THR A 121 -0.45 -14.47 -6.34
C THR A 121 -0.52 -14.54 -4.82
N GLU A 122 -1.28 -15.51 -4.30
CA GLU A 122 -1.36 -15.74 -2.85
C GLU A 122 0.02 -15.97 -2.24
N THR A 123 0.87 -16.76 -2.89
CA THR A 123 2.25 -17.05 -2.44
C THR A 123 3.07 -15.77 -2.24
N VAL A 124 2.98 -14.83 -3.18
CA VAL A 124 3.72 -13.55 -3.07
C VAL A 124 3.07 -12.64 -2.04
N ALA A 125 1.74 -12.60 -1.99
CA ALA A 125 0.98 -11.72 -1.10
C ALA A 125 1.16 -12.06 0.38
N ARG A 126 1.24 -13.36 0.75
CA ARG A 126 1.28 -13.85 2.15
C ARG A 126 2.23 -13.06 3.07
N GLN A 127 3.41 -12.68 2.59
CA GLN A 127 4.40 -11.96 3.40
C GLN A 127 3.99 -10.53 3.77
N PHE A 128 3.02 -9.94 3.07
CA PHE A 128 2.52 -8.57 3.29
C PHE A 128 1.22 -8.55 4.10
N LEU A 129 0.53 -9.69 4.24
CA LEU A 129 -0.81 -9.75 4.84
C LEU A 129 -0.81 -9.68 6.36
N THR A 130 0.33 -9.93 7.01
CA THR A 130 0.39 -10.09 8.47
C THR A 130 1.37 -9.11 9.11
N LEU A 131 1.27 -8.99 10.43
CA LEU A 131 2.25 -8.26 11.25
C LEU A 131 3.69 -8.78 11.12
N GLY A 132 3.90 -9.97 10.54
CA GLY A 132 5.23 -10.44 10.18
C GLY A 132 5.97 -9.52 9.21
N PHE A 133 5.23 -8.74 8.39
CA PHE A 133 5.82 -7.73 7.50
C PHE A 133 6.65 -6.68 8.25
N VAL A 134 6.21 -6.31 9.46
CA VAL A 134 6.83 -5.25 10.29
C VAL A 134 7.56 -5.81 11.52
N ASP A 135 7.89 -7.11 11.51
CA ASP A 135 8.44 -7.81 12.68
C ASP A 135 7.60 -7.62 13.96
N GLY A 136 6.27 -7.54 13.84
CA GLY A 136 5.38 -7.12 14.92
C GLY A 136 5.55 -7.90 16.22
N SER A 137 5.86 -9.19 16.14
CA SER A 137 6.11 -10.04 17.32
C SER A 137 7.32 -9.62 18.17
N LYS A 138 8.26 -8.83 17.63
CA LYS A 138 9.46 -8.38 18.33
C LYS A 138 9.24 -7.14 19.20
N TRP A 139 8.19 -6.37 18.96
CA TRP A 139 8.03 -5.05 19.58
C TRP A 139 6.59 -4.67 19.94
N LEU A 140 5.57 -5.36 19.39
CA LEU A 140 4.19 -5.15 19.80
C LEU A 140 3.98 -5.78 21.17
N LEU A 141 3.64 -4.94 22.13
CA LEU A 141 3.18 -5.42 23.43
C LEU A 141 1.85 -6.16 23.25
N PRO A 142 1.61 -7.23 24.04
CA PRO A 142 0.30 -7.84 24.10
C PRO A 142 -0.73 -6.80 24.58
N PRO A 143 -2.03 -7.01 24.28
CA PRO A 143 -3.09 -6.16 24.81
C PRO A 143 -2.95 -6.01 26.33
N PRO A 144 -3.15 -4.81 26.89
CA PRO A 144 -3.14 -4.62 28.34
C PRO A 144 -4.15 -5.58 28.96
N ASN A 145 -3.72 -6.33 29.97
CA ASN A 145 -4.63 -7.17 30.74
C ASN A 145 -5.41 -6.28 31.71
N VAL A 146 -6.51 -5.68 31.24
CA VAL A 146 -7.37 -4.84 32.06
C VAL A 146 -8.26 -5.75 32.92
N GLN A 147 -7.86 -5.94 34.18
CA GLN A 147 -8.72 -6.56 35.18
C GLN A 147 -9.79 -5.53 35.59
N ILE A 148 -11.00 -5.65 35.05
CA ILE A 148 -12.15 -4.87 35.51
C ILE A 148 -12.68 -5.56 36.76
N ASN A 149 -12.32 -5.03 37.93
CA ASN A 149 -12.94 -5.45 39.17
C ASN A 149 -14.40 -4.95 39.15
N SER A 150 -15.35 -5.88 39.20
CA SER A 150 -16.79 -5.61 39.35
C SER A 150 -17.16 -5.44 40.82
#